data_AF-A0A2L0B7M2-F1
#
_entry.id   AF-A0A2L0B7M2-F1
#
_cell.length_a   1.000
_cell.length_b   1.000
_cell.length_c   1.000
_cell.angle_alpha   90.00
_cell.angle_beta   90.00
_cell.angle_gamma   90.00
#
_symmetry.space_group_name_H-M   'P 1'
#
loop_
_entity.id
_entity.type
_entity.pdbx_description
1 polymer ?
#
loop_
_entity_poly.entity_id
_entity_poly.type
_entity_poly.pdbx_seq_one_letter_code
_entity_poly.pdbx_strand_id
1 'polypeptide(L)'
;VKVNFCATSPCQNGGICTAIHAGHKCTCQEGFYGKNCEFSGYECDSNPCQNNGVCRISEKGGYVCDCPVGTTGTNCEIDSYNECSSNPCQHPDAICQDKLGDYACYCPPKHSGKNCEIYDHNSPGGLGYPINSIIDSNSFLAKDLEKQRIVCNQNNCPLKRGNRRCDEECNTYACEFDGNDCSLGINPWINCTASIKCWEVFMDGVCNEDCNNPQCLFDGRDCEKSLQPCNPIYDAYCQKHYANGLCDYGCNNAEC
;
A
#
# COMPACT_ATOMS: atom_id res chain seq x y z
N VAL A 1 23.80 -20.00 -6.17
CA VAL A 1 23.55 -20.35 -4.75
C VAL A 1 22.16 -20.97 -4.63
N LYS A 2 22.00 -22.10 -3.93
CA LYS A 2 20.68 -22.69 -3.69
C LYS A 2 20.03 -21.93 -2.54
N VAL A 3 19.12 -21.01 -2.84
CA VAL A 3 18.44 -20.21 -1.80
C VAL A 3 17.58 -21.15 -0.96
N ASN A 4 17.84 -21.19 0.35
CA ASN A 4 17.01 -21.94 1.29
C ASN A 4 15.89 -21.03 1.81
N PHE A 5 14.74 -21.08 1.14
CA PHE A 5 13.55 -20.32 1.50
C PHE A 5 12.98 -20.68 2.89
N CYS A 6 13.45 -21.75 3.53
CA CYS A 6 13.08 -22.11 4.90
C CYS A 6 14.01 -21.55 5.98
N ALA A 7 15.10 -20.86 5.61
CA ALA A 7 16.07 -20.34 6.57
C ALA A 7 15.49 -19.28 7.52
N THR A 8 14.41 -18.60 7.11
CA THR A 8 13.70 -17.59 7.90
C THR A 8 12.50 -18.15 8.67
N SER A 9 12.30 -19.48 8.67
CA SER A 9 11.13 -20.13 9.27
C SER A 9 9.79 -19.47 8.88
N PRO A 10 9.46 -19.37 7.58
CA PRO A 10 8.28 -18.64 7.11
C PRO A 10 6.96 -19.31 7.51
N CYS A 11 6.96 -20.60 7.88
CA CYS A 11 5.77 -21.32 8.32
C CYS A 11 5.46 -21.04 9.79
N GLN A 12 4.28 -20.51 10.06
CA GLN A 12 3.75 -20.22 11.39
C GLN A 12 3.10 -21.47 12.02
N ASN A 13 2.74 -21.37 13.29
CA ASN A 13 1.92 -22.36 14.01
C ASN A 13 2.42 -23.82 13.91
N GLY A 14 3.74 -24.02 13.91
CA GLY A 14 4.34 -25.35 13.84
C GLY A 14 4.28 -26.00 12.45
N GLY A 15 4.01 -25.24 11.39
CA GLY A 15 4.05 -25.70 10.01
C GLY A 15 5.44 -26.16 9.59
N ILE A 16 5.52 -27.24 8.82
CA ILE A 16 6.78 -27.81 8.33
C ILE A 16 7.15 -27.14 7.01
N CYS A 17 8.28 -26.43 6.99
CA CYS A 17 8.78 -25.77 5.78
C CYS A 17 9.57 -26.72 4.88
N THR A 18 9.21 -26.75 3.59
CA THR A 18 9.94 -27.45 2.54
C THR A 18 10.37 -26.48 1.46
N ALA A 19 11.68 -26.38 1.19
CA ALA A 19 12.19 -25.55 0.10
C ALA A 19 11.91 -26.20 -1.26
N ILE A 20 11.31 -25.44 -2.18
CA ILE A 20 11.00 -25.86 -3.56
C ILE A 20 11.76 -24.97 -4.57
N HIS A 21 11.69 -25.30 -5.86
CA HIS A 21 12.47 -24.61 -6.90
C HIS A 21 12.14 -23.11 -7.04
N ALA A 22 10.92 -22.71 -6.66
CA ALA A 22 10.43 -21.33 -6.77
C ALA A 22 9.92 -20.77 -5.43
N GLY A 23 10.54 -21.14 -4.30
CA GLY A 23 10.16 -20.62 -2.98
C GLY A 23 10.12 -21.68 -1.88
N HIS A 24 9.21 -21.53 -0.93
CA HIS A 24 8.91 -22.52 0.09
C HIS A 24 7.47 -23.02 -0.01
N LYS A 25 7.24 -24.21 0.52
CA LYS A 25 5.91 -24.77 0.76
C LYS A 25 5.80 -25.10 2.24
N CYS A 26 4.76 -24.61 2.89
CA CYS A 26 4.42 -24.98 4.26
C CYS A 26 3.43 -26.14 4.25
N THR A 27 3.72 -27.17 5.04
CA THR A 27 2.76 -28.22 5.38
C THR A 27 2.22 -27.91 6.78
N CYS A 28 0.95 -27.55 6.87
CA CYS A 28 0.34 -27.11 8.12
C CYS A 28 -0.03 -28.27 9.03
N GLN A 29 0.01 -28.03 10.34
CA GLN A 29 -0.52 -28.95 11.34
C GLN A 29 -2.04 -28.99 11.25
N GLU A 30 -2.65 -30.05 11.80
CA GLU A 30 -4.11 -30.19 11.85
C GLU A 30 -4.75 -28.96 12.51
N GLY A 31 -5.78 -28.40 11.85
CA GLY A 31 -6.43 -27.15 12.25
C GLY A 31 -5.91 -25.91 11.52
N PHE A 32 -4.64 -25.86 11.10
CA PHE A 32 -4.06 -24.67 10.48
C PHE A 32 -4.08 -24.71 8.94
N TYR A 33 -4.20 -23.54 8.31
CA TYR A 33 -4.20 -23.38 6.86
C TYR A 33 -3.65 -22.00 6.44
N GLY A 34 -3.58 -21.73 5.13
CA GLY A 34 -2.91 -20.54 4.58
C GLY A 34 -1.57 -20.88 3.93
N LYS A 35 -0.96 -19.89 3.26
CA LYS A 35 0.29 -20.10 2.51
C LYS A 35 1.46 -20.43 3.44
N ASN A 36 1.43 -19.84 4.63
CA ASN A 36 2.40 -19.91 5.69
C ASN A 36 1.82 -20.55 6.97
N CYS A 37 0.66 -21.21 6.92
CA CYS A 37 -0.05 -21.74 8.09
C CYS A 37 -0.45 -20.67 9.11
N GLU A 38 -0.75 -19.46 8.62
CA GLU A 38 -1.12 -18.27 9.37
C GLU A 38 -2.54 -18.33 9.93
N PHE A 39 -3.42 -19.13 9.32
CA PHE A 39 -4.81 -19.30 9.75
C PHE A 39 -4.97 -20.58 10.56
N SER A 40 -5.88 -20.56 11.51
CA SER A 40 -5.94 -21.54 12.60
C SER A 40 -7.17 -22.44 12.59
N GLY A 41 -8.05 -22.28 11.60
CA GLY A 41 -9.24 -23.12 11.46
C GLY A 41 -10.43 -22.59 12.26
N TYR A 42 -10.24 -21.49 12.99
CA TYR A 42 -11.20 -20.98 13.96
C TYR A 42 -11.99 -19.78 13.43
N GLU A 43 -13.11 -19.50 14.09
CA GLU A 43 -14.13 -18.54 13.69
C GLU A 43 -13.60 -17.08 13.63
N CYS A 44 -12.47 -16.79 14.28
CA CYS A 44 -11.81 -15.49 14.21
C CYS A 44 -10.99 -15.26 12.94
N ASP A 45 -10.68 -16.28 12.13
CA ASP A 45 -9.89 -16.11 10.90
C ASP A 45 -10.61 -15.19 9.89
N SER A 46 -11.94 -15.08 9.97
CA SER A 46 -12.75 -14.18 9.12
C SER A 46 -12.77 -12.72 9.61
N ASN A 47 -12.11 -12.40 10.73
CA ASN A 47 -12.18 -11.11 11.43
C ASN A 47 -13.63 -10.60 11.60
N PRO A 48 -14.50 -11.35 12.31
CA PRO A 48 -15.92 -10.99 12.44
C PRO A 48 -16.16 -9.72 13.26
N CYS A 49 -15.21 -9.34 14.13
CA CYS A 49 -15.32 -8.16 14.99
C CYS A 49 -15.04 -6.87 14.21
N GLN A 50 -15.96 -5.92 14.28
CA GLN A 50 -15.89 -4.61 13.63
C GLN A 50 -15.28 -3.56 14.57
N ASN A 51 -14.98 -2.38 14.01
CA ASN A 51 -14.56 -1.19 14.76
C ASN A 51 -13.40 -1.45 15.74
N ASN A 52 -12.38 -2.19 15.28
CA ASN A 52 -11.21 -2.55 16.09
C ASN A 52 -11.51 -3.46 17.30
N GLY A 53 -12.66 -4.15 17.31
CA GLY A 53 -12.95 -5.21 18.26
C GLY A 53 -11.94 -6.36 18.19
N VAL A 54 -11.54 -6.88 19.34
CA VAL A 54 -10.59 -8.00 19.41
C VAL A 54 -11.36 -9.32 19.41
N CYS A 55 -11.14 -10.14 18.39
CA CYS A 55 -11.77 -11.45 18.31
C CYS A 55 -11.07 -12.45 19.23
N ARG A 56 -11.84 -13.15 20.06
CA ARG A 56 -11.37 -14.27 20.89
C ARG A 56 -12.23 -15.50 20.65
N ILE A 57 -11.61 -16.67 20.76
CA ILE A 57 -12.34 -17.94 20.69
C ILE A 57 -13.07 -18.17 22.01
N SER A 58 -14.35 -18.54 21.91
CA SER A 58 -15.20 -18.83 23.05
C SER A 58 -14.92 -20.24 23.57
N GLU A 59 -14.80 -20.41 24.89
CA GLU A 59 -14.64 -21.72 25.53
C GLU A 59 -15.82 -22.68 25.28
N LYS A 60 -16.96 -22.15 24.82
CA LYS A 60 -18.19 -22.91 24.51
C LYS A 60 -18.34 -23.23 23.01
N GLY A 61 -17.34 -22.91 22.19
CA GLY A 61 -17.41 -22.94 20.74
C GLY A 61 -17.89 -21.61 20.16
N GLY A 62 -17.44 -21.26 18.95
CA GLY A 62 -17.64 -19.95 18.33
C GLY A 62 -16.62 -18.91 18.75
N TYR A 63 -16.94 -17.64 18.48
CA TYR A 63 -16.10 -16.48 18.84
C TYR A 63 -16.86 -15.52 19.76
N VAL A 64 -16.09 -14.65 20.41
CA VAL A 64 -16.57 -13.48 21.15
C VAL A 64 -15.73 -12.28 20.75
N CYS A 65 -16.38 -11.15 20.51
CA CYS A 65 -15.71 -9.89 20.25
C CYS A 65 -15.58 -9.08 21.55
N ASP A 66 -14.35 -8.72 21.88
CA ASP A 66 -14.08 -7.72 22.89
C ASP A 66 -14.21 -6.34 22.26
N CYS A 67 -15.36 -5.71 22.50
CA CYS A 67 -15.67 -4.43 21.92
C CYS A 67 -14.93 -3.29 22.60
N PRO A 68 -14.31 -2.37 21.84
CA PRO A 68 -13.72 -1.17 22.41
C PRO A 68 -14.79 -0.29 23.04
N VAL A 69 -14.34 0.59 23.93
CA VAL A 69 -15.19 1.57 24.60
C VAL A 69 -16.00 2.35 23.56
N GLY A 70 -17.31 2.47 23.81
CA GLY A 70 -18.25 3.12 22.89
C GLY A 70 -18.97 2.18 21.95
N THR A 71 -18.49 0.94 21.77
CA THR A 71 -19.18 -0.05 20.92
C THR A 71 -19.73 -1.24 21.70
N THR A 72 -20.78 -1.86 21.17
CA THR A 72 -21.42 -3.07 21.69
C THR A 72 -22.02 -3.90 20.55
N GLY A 73 -22.69 -5.01 20.87
CA GLY A 73 -23.21 -5.96 19.89
C GLY A 73 -22.36 -7.22 19.79
N THR A 74 -22.75 -8.14 18.91
CA THR A 74 -22.04 -9.43 18.78
C THR A 74 -20.69 -9.25 18.09
N ASN A 75 -20.64 -8.30 17.15
CA ASN A 75 -19.51 -7.95 16.31
C ASN A 75 -19.05 -6.52 16.55
N CYS A 76 -19.42 -5.88 17.67
CA CYS A 76 -19.11 -4.48 17.97
C CYS A 76 -19.71 -3.49 16.95
N GLU A 77 -20.87 -3.82 16.40
CA GLU A 77 -21.60 -3.08 15.36
C GLU A 77 -22.57 -2.02 15.89
N ILE A 78 -22.82 -2.00 17.20
CA ILE A 78 -23.80 -1.11 17.84
C ILE A 78 -23.07 0.01 18.58
N ASP A 79 -23.53 1.23 18.36
CA ASP A 79 -23.03 2.39 19.09
C ASP A 79 -23.70 2.47 20.47
N SER A 80 -22.88 2.53 21.51
CA SER A 80 -23.32 2.53 22.90
C SER A 80 -22.98 3.81 23.65
N TYR A 81 -22.22 4.72 23.04
CA TYR A 81 -21.77 5.94 23.68
C TYR A 81 -21.62 7.06 22.67
N ASN A 82 -22.24 8.21 22.95
CA ASN A 82 -22.06 9.39 22.11
C ASN A 82 -20.84 10.18 22.59
N GLU A 83 -19.70 10.07 21.90
CA GLU A 83 -18.47 10.75 22.28
C GLU A 83 -18.60 12.29 22.19
N CYS A 84 -19.47 12.79 21.32
CA CYS A 84 -19.74 14.23 21.19
C CYS A 84 -20.33 14.86 22.45
N SER A 85 -20.94 14.08 23.34
CA SER A 85 -21.51 14.57 24.61
C SER A 85 -20.45 15.16 25.56
N SER A 86 -19.18 14.80 25.36
CA SER A 86 -18.05 15.35 26.11
C SER A 86 -17.51 16.68 25.57
N ASN A 87 -18.08 17.19 24.47
CA ASN A 87 -17.58 18.35 23.69
C ASN A 87 -16.08 18.23 23.35
N PRO A 88 -15.66 17.18 22.63
CA PRO A 88 -14.25 16.92 22.38
C PRO A 88 -13.60 17.92 21.39
N CYS A 89 -14.37 18.60 20.54
CA CYS A 89 -13.86 19.58 19.59
C CYS A 89 -13.50 20.90 20.31
N GLN A 90 -12.26 21.37 20.16
CA GLN A 90 -11.73 22.48 20.99
C GLN A 90 -12.27 23.87 20.64
N HIS A 91 -12.90 24.02 19.47
CA HIS A 91 -13.42 25.29 19.00
C HIS A 91 -14.94 25.35 19.08
N PRO A 92 -15.53 26.49 19.49
CA PRO A 92 -16.98 26.64 19.60
C PRO A 92 -17.68 26.57 18.24
N ASP A 93 -16.97 26.96 17.18
CA ASP A 93 -17.47 26.90 15.80
C ASP A 93 -17.25 25.52 15.15
N ALA A 94 -16.62 24.57 15.87
CA ALA A 94 -16.44 23.22 15.37
C ALA A 94 -17.70 22.37 15.60
N ILE A 95 -18.11 21.64 14.57
CA ILE A 95 -19.27 20.75 14.65
C ILE A 95 -18.77 19.36 15.02
N CYS A 96 -19.27 18.80 16.12
CA CYS A 96 -19.03 17.41 16.47
C CYS A 96 -20.09 16.51 15.82
N GLN A 97 -19.64 15.45 15.15
CA GLN A 97 -20.49 14.39 14.62
C GLN A 97 -20.12 13.07 15.28
N ASP A 98 -21.13 12.47 15.91
CA ASP A 98 -21.04 11.16 16.53
C ASP A 98 -20.84 10.06 15.49
N LYS A 99 -20.00 9.08 15.80
CA LYS A 99 -19.74 7.91 14.97
C LYS A 99 -19.69 6.68 15.86
N LEU A 100 -19.81 5.51 15.23
CA LEU A 100 -19.77 4.23 15.92
C LEU A 100 -18.42 4.03 16.63
N GLY A 101 -18.37 4.22 17.96
CA GLY A 101 -17.17 4.09 18.78
C GLY A 101 -16.11 5.17 18.57
N ASP A 102 -16.44 6.28 17.92
CA ASP A 102 -15.55 7.43 17.72
C ASP A 102 -16.37 8.69 17.40
N TYR A 103 -15.70 9.83 17.20
CA TYR A 103 -16.34 11.05 16.73
C TYR A 103 -15.51 11.73 15.65
N ALA A 104 -16.15 12.65 14.95
CA ALA A 104 -15.54 13.54 13.98
C ALA A 104 -15.78 15.00 14.36
N CYS A 105 -14.72 15.79 14.40
CA CYS A 105 -14.82 17.24 14.48
C CYS A 105 -14.72 17.86 13.09
N TYR A 106 -15.61 18.78 12.76
CA TYR A 106 -15.48 19.64 11.59
C TYR A 106 -14.89 20.97 12.02
N CYS A 107 -13.62 21.16 11.67
CA CYS A 107 -12.82 22.29 12.11
C CYS A 107 -13.13 23.56 11.33
N PRO A 108 -13.08 24.73 12.01
CA PRO A 108 -13.16 26.01 11.34
C PRO A 108 -11.92 26.24 10.46
N PRO A 109 -11.97 27.22 9.54
CA PRO A 109 -10.80 27.64 8.79
C PRO A 109 -9.61 27.94 9.71
N LYS A 110 -8.42 27.69 9.19
CA LYS A 110 -7.14 27.82 9.88
C LYS A 110 -6.88 26.82 11.01
N HIS A 111 -7.73 25.80 11.16
CA HIS A 111 -7.57 24.77 12.17
C HIS A 111 -7.67 23.36 11.55
N SER A 112 -6.98 22.41 12.17
CA SER A 112 -6.94 20.99 11.78
C SER A 112 -6.63 20.11 13.01
N GLY A 113 -6.53 18.79 12.83
CA GLY A 113 -6.39 17.82 13.93
C GLY A 113 -7.71 17.15 14.29
N LYS A 114 -7.65 16.02 15.01
CA LYS A 114 -8.85 15.20 15.34
C LYS A 114 -9.87 16.01 16.15
N ASN A 115 -9.38 16.92 16.99
CA ASN A 115 -10.13 17.77 17.89
C ASN A 115 -10.08 19.26 17.49
N CYS A 116 -9.56 19.56 16.29
CA CYS A 116 -9.29 20.92 15.81
C CYS A 116 -8.26 21.69 16.64
N GLU A 117 -7.34 20.98 17.28
CA GLU A 117 -6.31 21.48 18.19
C GLU A 117 -5.10 22.11 17.49
N ILE A 118 -4.94 21.87 16.19
CA ILE A 118 -3.79 22.33 15.40
C ILE A 118 -4.19 23.62 14.70
N TYR A 119 -3.36 24.65 14.85
CA TYR A 119 -3.46 25.86 14.05
C TYR A 119 -2.64 25.70 12.75
N ASP A 120 -3.31 25.79 11.61
CA ASP A 120 -2.71 25.78 10.28
C ASP A 120 -3.32 26.91 9.45
N HIS A 121 -2.58 27.99 9.24
CA HIS A 121 -3.06 29.18 8.52
C HIS A 121 -3.58 28.90 7.10
N ASN A 122 -3.12 27.82 6.46
CA ASN A 122 -3.53 27.43 5.11
C ASN A 122 -4.70 26.44 5.09
N SER A 123 -5.12 25.92 6.26
CA SER A 123 -6.25 25.00 6.35
C SER A 123 -7.55 25.71 5.93
N PRO A 124 -8.29 25.18 4.95
CA PRO A 124 -9.64 25.67 4.64
C PRO A 124 -10.66 25.28 5.70
N GLY A 125 -10.27 24.51 6.74
CA GLY A 125 -11.16 23.85 7.68
C GLY A 125 -11.70 22.52 7.12
N GLY A 126 -12.73 21.97 7.75
CA GLY A 126 -13.36 20.71 7.36
C GLY A 126 -13.08 19.56 8.34
N LEU A 127 -13.22 18.32 7.88
CA LEU A 127 -13.09 17.14 8.74
C LEU A 127 -11.69 17.08 9.38
N GLY A 128 -11.65 16.98 10.71
CA GLY A 128 -10.44 16.80 11.50
C GLY A 128 -9.89 15.39 11.36
N TYR A 129 -8.59 15.27 11.09
CA TYR A 129 -7.89 13.99 10.99
C TYR A 129 -6.83 13.87 12.09
N PRO A 130 -6.60 12.68 12.66
CA PRO A 130 -5.50 12.46 13.58
C PRO A 130 -4.14 12.66 12.87
N ILE A 131 -3.20 13.38 13.49
CA ILE A 131 -1.84 13.57 12.92
C ILE A 131 -1.08 12.24 12.78
N ASN A 132 -1.44 11.24 13.60
CA ASN A 132 -0.82 9.92 13.60
C ASN A 132 -1.51 8.89 12.71
N SER A 133 -2.64 9.21 12.08
CA SER A 133 -3.06 8.43 10.92
C SER A 133 -2.21 8.91 9.75
N ILE A 134 -1.28 8.07 9.32
CA ILE A 134 -0.79 8.10 7.94
C ILE A 134 -2.03 8.33 7.09
N ILE A 135 -2.03 9.46 6.40
CA ILE A 135 -3.09 9.94 5.53
C ILE A 135 -3.65 8.73 4.78
N ASP A 136 -4.93 8.41 4.99
CA ASP A 136 -5.63 7.46 4.12
C ASP A 136 -5.63 8.09 2.73
N SER A 137 -4.60 7.74 1.95
CA SER A 137 -4.20 8.36 0.69
C SER A 137 -5.35 8.42 -0.32
N ASN A 138 -6.39 7.62 -0.12
CA ASN A 138 -7.53 7.50 -1.02
C ASN A 138 -8.41 8.76 -1.13
N SER A 139 -8.49 9.62 -0.10
CA SER A 139 -9.34 10.82 -0.11
C SER A 139 -8.67 12.06 -0.72
N PHE A 140 -7.36 12.24 -0.51
CA PHE A 140 -6.59 13.32 -1.12
C PHE A 140 -6.32 13.05 -2.61
N LEU A 141 -6.10 11.77 -2.97
CA LEU A 141 -5.78 11.31 -4.31
C LEU A 141 -6.92 11.49 -5.32
N ALA A 142 -8.17 11.32 -4.90
CA ALA A 142 -9.33 11.58 -5.76
C ALA A 142 -9.49 13.08 -6.09
N LYS A 143 -9.16 13.97 -5.13
CA LYS A 143 -9.13 15.42 -5.35
C LYS A 143 -7.95 15.87 -6.19
N ASP A 144 -6.82 15.16 -6.12
CA ASP A 144 -5.63 15.48 -6.91
C ASP A 144 -5.78 15.06 -8.38
N LEU A 145 -6.41 13.90 -8.64
CA LEU A 145 -6.69 13.45 -10.00
C LEU A 145 -7.61 14.41 -10.76
N GLU A 146 -8.62 14.98 -10.09
CA GLU A 146 -9.52 15.98 -10.69
C GLU A 146 -8.78 17.29 -10.99
N LYS A 147 -7.86 17.72 -10.11
CA LYS A 147 -6.99 18.88 -10.38
C LYS A 147 -6.06 18.62 -11.57
N GLN A 148 -5.44 17.46 -11.64
CA GLN A 148 -4.57 17.08 -12.75
C GLN A 148 -5.36 17.03 -14.08
N ARG A 149 -6.61 16.56 -14.06
CA ARG A 149 -7.52 16.63 -15.23
C ARG A 149 -7.81 18.06 -15.67
N ILE A 150 -8.00 19.00 -14.74
CA ILE A 150 -8.18 20.41 -15.07
C ILE A 150 -6.90 20.96 -15.73
N VAL A 151 -5.72 20.59 -15.23
CA VAL A 151 -4.42 20.99 -15.82
C VAL A 151 -4.25 20.42 -17.24
N CYS A 152 -4.64 19.16 -17.50
CA CYS A 152 -4.65 18.59 -18.85
C CYS A 152 -5.47 19.44 -19.83
N ASN A 153 -6.66 19.89 -19.39
CA ASN A 153 -7.53 20.74 -20.20
C ASN A 153 -6.92 22.14 -20.42
N GLN A 154 -6.26 22.72 -19.42
CA GLN A 154 -5.54 24.00 -19.56
C GLN A 154 -4.37 23.92 -20.55
N ASN A 155 -3.63 22.81 -20.55
CA ASN A 155 -2.50 22.58 -21.45
C ASN A 155 -2.93 22.17 -22.88
N ASN A 156 -4.24 22.11 -23.15
CA ASN A 156 -4.83 21.65 -24.41
C ASN A 156 -4.40 20.21 -24.78
N CYS A 157 -4.11 19.36 -23.80
CA CYS A 157 -3.73 17.96 -24.01
C CYS A 157 -4.75 17.16 -24.84
N PRO A 158 -6.07 17.41 -24.79
CA PRO A 158 -7.01 16.72 -25.66
C PRO A 158 -6.80 16.93 -27.17
N LEU A 159 -6.14 18.02 -27.59
CA LEU A 159 -5.79 18.28 -29.00
C LEU A 159 -4.43 17.73 -29.40
N LYS A 160 -3.59 17.40 -28.40
CA LYS A 160 -2.24 16.88 -28.58
C LYS A 160 -2.20 15.36 -28.54
N ARG A 161 -3.10 14.72 -27.78
CA ARG A 161 -3.14 13.26 -27.63
C ARG A 161 -3.22 12.50 -28.96
N GLY A 162 -2.43 11.44 -29.11
CA GLY A 162 -2.43 10.53 -30.26
C GLY A 162 -1.83 11.13 -31.56
N ASN A 163 -1.04 12.19 -31.45
CA ASN A 163 -0.32 12.85 -32.55
C ASN A 163 1.04 12.20 -32.86
N ARG A 164 1.45 11.15 -32.12
CA ARG A 164 2.75 10.43 -32.20
C ARG A 164 3.97 11.25 -31.81
N ARG A 165 3.77 12.33 -31.06
CA ARG A 165 4.80 13.15 -30.47
C ARG A 165 4.52 13.22 -28.98
N CYS A 166 5.49 12.84 -28.16
CA CYS A 166 5.34 12.98 -26.72
C CYS A 166 5.42 14.46 -26.32
N ASP A 167 4.30 15.03 -25.89
CA ASP A 167 4.24 16.35 -25.25
C ASP A 167 4.38 16.17 -23.72
N GLU A 168 5.53 16.54 -23.16
CA GLU A 168 5.89 16.26 -21.74
C GLU A 168 4.87 16.84 -20.74
N GLU A 169 4.27 17.99 -21.04
CA GLU A 169 3.23 18.60 -20.21
C GLU A 169 1.92 17.79 -20.16
N CYS A 170 1.76 16.83 -21.06
CA CYS A 170 0.64 15.90 -21.17
C CYS A 170 1.04 14.47 -20.77
N ASN A 171 2.29 14.25 -20.37
CA ASN A 171 2.79 12.95 -19.94
C ASN A 171 2.42 12.63 -18.48
N THR A 172 1.13 12.62 -18.19
CA THR A 172 0.61 12.23 -16.87
C THR A 172 -0.49 11.20 -17.04
N TYR A 173 -0.72 10.37 -16.01
CA TYR A 173 -1.82 9.40 -16.02
C TYR A 173 -3.18 10.07 -16.25
N ALA A 174 -3.42 11.23 -15.65
CA ALA A 174 -4.67 12.00 -15.82
C ALA A 174 -4.92 12.45 -17.27
N CYS A 175 -3.85 12.64 -18.05
CA CYS A 175 -3.91 12.96 -19.48
C CYS A 175 -3.71 11.71 -20.37
N GLU A 176 -3.79 10.49 -19.81
CA GLU A 176 -3.58 9.22 -20.52
C GLU A 176 -2.20 9.13 -21.21
N PHE A 177 -1.15 9.67 -20.58
CA PHE A 177 0.22 9.72 -21.12
C PHE A 177 0.26 10.29 -22.54
N ASP A 178 -0.45 11.39 -22.75
CA ASP A 178 -0.64 12.04 -24.04
C ASP A 178 -1.29 11.12 -25.10
N GLY A 179 -2.34 10.39 -24.70
CA GLY A 179 -2.97 9.38 -25.55
C GLY A 179 -2.05 8.20 -25.88
N ASN A 180 -1.14 7.90 -24.95
CA ASN A 180 -0.04 6.93 -25.06
C ASN A 180 1.12 7.34 -25.99
N ASP A 181 1.17 8.56 -26.50
CA ASP A 181 2.31 9.00 -27.32
C ASP A 181 3.63 9.03 -26.54
N CYS A 182 3.56 9.27 -25.23
CA CYS A 182 4.71 9.23 -24.32
C CYS A 182 5.00 7.82 -23.75
N SER A 183 4.12 6.85 -23.99
CA SER A 183 4.25 5.48 -23.48
C SER A 183 4.33 4.44 -24.61
N LEU A 184 4.88 4.85 -25.77
CA LEU A 184 5.07 4.00 -26.95
C LEU A 184 3.76 3.38 -27.50
N GLY A 185 2.63 4.05 -27.30
CA GLY A 185 1.31 3.63 -27.80
C GLY A 185 0.61 2.58 -26.93
N ILE A 186 1.13 2.28 -25.73
CA ILE A 186 0.60 1.25 -24.83
C ILE A 186 0.46 1.85 -23.44
N ASN A 187 -0.64 1.58 -22.73
CA ASN A 187 -0.70 1.84 -21.29
C ASN A 187 0.04 0.69 -20.56
N PRO A 188 1.23 0.94 -19.98
CA PRO A 188 2.06 -0.14 -19.43
C PRO A 188 1.41 -0.85 -18.22
N TRP A 189 0.46 -0.20 -17.55
CA TRP A 189 -0.24 -0.71 -16.37
C TRP A 189 -1.67 -1.17 -16.66
N ILE A 190 -2.06 -1.35 -17.93
CA ILE A 190 -3.43 -1.75 -18.30
C ILE A 190 -3.89 -3.06 -17.63
N ASN A 191 -2.97 -3.97 -17.38
CA ASN A 191 -3.23 -5.26 -16.75
C ASN A 191 -2.91 -5.27 -15.24
N CYS A 192 -2.44 -4.15 -14.69
CA CYS A 192 -2.07 -4.05 -13.28
C CYS A 192 -3.33 -3.96 -12.41
N THR A 193 -3.49 -4.91 -11.49
CA THR A 193 -4.64 -5.02 -10.58
C THR A 193 -4.27 -4.75 -9.12
N ALA A 194 -3.13 -4.10 -8.87
CA ALA A 194 -2.68 -3.78 -7.53
C ALA A 194 -3.67 -2.87 -6.79
N SER A 195 -3.69 -2.97 -5.47
CA SER A 195 -4.54 -2.13 -4.60
C SER A 195 -4.08 -0.67 -4.56
N ILE A 196 -2.83 -0.41 -4.94
CA ILE A 196 -2.23 0.93 -5.06
C ILE A 196 -1.91 1.25 -6.52
N LYS A 197 -1.71 2.54 -6.82
CA LYS A 197 -1.39 3.02 -8.16
C LYS A 197 0.08 2.83 -8.49
N CYS A 198 0.42 1.71 -9.11
CA CYS A 198 1.82 1.34 -9.34
C CYS A 198 2.61 2.28 -10.25
N TRP A 199 1.97 3.12 -11.07
CA TRP A 199 2.68 4.12 -11.87
C TRP A 199 3.19 5.32 -11.06
N GLU A 200 2.68 5.54 -9.84
CA GLU A 200 3.11 6.66 -8.96
C GLU A 200 4.33 6.29 -8.10
N VAL A 201 4.54 4.99 -7.87
CA VAL A 201 5.63 4.44 -7.05
C VAL A 201 6.65 3.65 -7.87
N PHE A 202 6.45 3.55 -9.19
CA PHE A 202 7.36 2.83 -10.07
C PHE A 202 8.76 3.46 -10.08
N MET A 203 9.77 2.70 -9.66
CA MET A 203 11.17 3.10 -9.65
C MET A 203 11.46 4.30 -8.71
N ASP A 204 10.72 4.39 -7.61
CA ASP A 204 10.88 5.43 -6.59
C ASP A 204 11.94 5.07 -5.51
N GLY A 205 12.45 3.83 -5.54
CA GLY A 205 13.45 3.30 -4.62
C GLY A 205 12.89 2.72 -3.32
N VAL A 206 11.56 2.66 -3.16
CA VAL A 206 10.85 2.04 -2.04
C VAL A 206 10.16 0.78 -2.54
N CYS A 207 10.42 -0.36 -1.92
CA CYS A 207 9.74 -1.60 -2.32
C CYS A 207 8.26 -1.59 -1.95
N ASN A 208 7.39 -1.56 -2.95
CA ASN A 208 5.96 -1.74 -2.86
C ASN A 208 5.53 -3.13 -3.36
N GLU A 209 5.37 -4.07 -2.43
CA GLU A 209 5.05 -5.47 -2.73
C GLU A 209 3.75 -5.65 -3.53
N ASP A 210 2.77 -4.76 -3.38
CA ASP A 210 1.53 -4.77 -4.17
C ASP A 210 1.79 -4.53 -5.67
N CYS A 211 2.84 -3.78 -6.00
CA CYS A 211 3.28 -3.47 -7.36
C CYS A 211 4.37 -4.41 -7.87
N ASN A 212 4.92 -5.25 -7.00
CA ASN A 212 5.98 -6.21 -7.29
C ASN A 212 5.44 -7.48 -7.98
N ASN A 213 4.79 -7.30 -9.13
CA ASN A 213 4.27 -8.39 -9.94
C ASN A 213 4.43 -8.08 -11.44
N PRO A 214 4.38 -9.10 -12.32
CA PRO A 214 4.61 -8.92 -13.75
C PRO A 214 3.63 -7.94 -14.42
N GLN A 215 2.38 -7.91 -13.96
CA GLN A 215 1.34 -7.05 -14.52
C GLN A 215 1.54 -5.57 -14.17
N CYS A 216 2.24 -5.30 -13.07
CA CYS A 216 2.58 -3.96 -12.56
C CYS A 216 4.08 -3.63 -12.74
N LEU A 217 4.76 -4.36 -13.63
CA LEU A 217 6.16 -4.13 -14.02
C LEU A 217 7.18 -4.27 -12.88
N PHE A 218 6.91 -5.16 -11.92
CA PHE A 218 7.79 -5.46 -10.78
C PHE A 218 8.22 -4.21 -10.00
N ASP A 219 7.33 -3.24 -9.88
CA ASP A 219 7.58 -2.01 -9.12
C ASP A 219 8.89 -1.29 -9.53
N GLY A 220 9.18 -1.27 -10.83
CA GLY A 220 10.42 -0.65 -11.33
C GLY A 220 11.72 -1.32 -10.87
N ARG A 221 11.63 -2.53 -10.28
CA ARG A 221 12.69 -3.27 -9.59
C ARG A 221 13.10 -2.70 -8.23
N ASP A 222 12.29 -1.85 -7.61
CA ASP A 222 12.58 -1.32 -6.27
C ASP A 222 12.56 -2.41 -5.18
N CYS A 223 11.82 -3.49 -5.41
CA CYS A 223 11.81 -4.67 -4.56
C CYS A 223 12.94 -5.66 -4.84
N GLU A 224 13.68 -5.51 -5.93
CA GLU A 224 14.91 -6.27 -6.08
C GLU A 224 15.92 -5.72 -5.06
N LYS A 225 16.50 -6.61 -4.24
CA LYS A 225 17.62 -6.21 -3.38
C LYS A 225 18.65 -5.52 -4.27
N SER A 226 18.93 -4.25 -3.99
CA SER A 226 19.96 -3.50 -4.68
C SER A 226 21.27 -4.26 -4.53
N LEU A 227 21.62 -5.01 -5.57
CA LEU A 227 22.94 -5.59 -5.67
C LEU A 227 23.89 -4.40 -5.68
N GLN A 228 24.89 -4.43 -4.79
CA GLN A 228 25.92 -3.41 -4.80
C GLN A 228 26.51 -3.37 -6.22
N PRO A 229 26.86 -2.20 -6.76
CA PRO A 229 27.48 -2.14 -8.08
C PRO A 229 28.70 -3.06 -8.13
N CYS A 230 28.96 -3.67 -9.30
CA CYS A 230 30.14 -4.50 -9.53
C CYS A 230 31.38 -3.80 -8.98
N ASN A 231 32.26 -4.57 -8.32
CA ASN A 231 33.43 -4.01 -7.66
C ASN A 231 34.20 -3.09 -8.64
N PRO A 232 34.42 -1.80 -8.33
CA PRO A 232 34.99 -0.83 -9.27
C PRO A 232 36.35 -1.21 -9.83
N ILE A 233 37.12 -2.02 -9.08
CA ILE A 233 38.44 -2.52 -9.52
C ILE A 233 38.28 -3.60 -10.61
N TYR A 234 37.21 -4.38 -10.55
CA TYR A 234 36.95 -5.49 -11.46
C TYR A 234 35.93 -5.16 -12.55
N ASP A 235 35.14 -4.09 -12.43
CA ASP A 235 34.10 -3.70 -13.37
C ASP A 235 34.63 -3.58 -14.82
N ALA A 236 35.76 -2.87 -15.00
CA ALA A 236 36.40 -2.75 -16.31
C ALA A 236 36.92 -4.09 -16.88
N TYR A 237 37.35 -5.01 -16.01
CA TYR A 237 37.77 -6.35 -16.42
C TYR A 237 36.57 -7.17 -16.86
N CYS A 238 35.49 -7.16 -16.06
CA CYS A 238 34.26 -7.92 -16.32
C CYS A 238 33.54 -7.45 -17.57
N GLN A 239 33.43 -6.14 -17.80
CA GLN A 239 32.85 -5.61 -19.04
C GLN A 239 33.58 -6.09 -20.30
N LYS A 240 34.92 -6.19 -20.25
CA LYS A 240 35.73 -6.65 -21.39
C LYS A 240 35.63 -8.16 -21.64
N HIS A 241 35.29 -8.93 -20.61
CA HIS A 241 35.21 -10.40 -20.67
C HIS A 241 33.76 -10.90 -20.64
N TYR A 242 32.77 -10.00 -20.66
CA TYR A 242 31.36 -10.35 -20.68
C TYR A 242 30.98 -11.06 -21.99
N ALA A 243 30.31 -12.21 -21.85
CA ALA A 243 29.77 -12.99 -22.97
C ALA A 243 30.79 -13.37 -24.08
N ASN A 244 32.08 -13.44 -23.75
CA ASN A 244 33.15 -13.78 -24.70
C ASN A 244 33.31 -15.29 -24.96
N GLY A 245 32.49 -16.13 -24.30
CA GLY A 245 32.53 -17.59 -24.41
C GLY A 245 33.54 -18.29 -23.49
N LEU A 246 34.23 -17.54 -22.63
CA LEU A 246 35.15 -18.05 -21.61
C LEU A 246 34.57 -17.78 -20.21
N CYS A 247 34.86 -18.65 -19.24
CA CYS A 247 34.33 -18.53 -17.89
C CYS A 247 35.29 -17.73 -17.00
N ASP A 248 34.88 -16.54 -16.58
CA ASP A 248 35.59 -15.68 -15.65
C ASP A 248 34.91 -15.70 -14.27
N TYR A 249 35.44 -16.51 -13.34
CA TYR A 249 34.84 -16.72 -12.01
C TYR A 249 34.70 -15.45 -11.16
N GLY A 250 35.58 -14.46 -11.37
CA GLY A 250 35.53 -13.16 -10.67
C GLY A 250 34.38 -12.26 -11.11
N CYS A 251 33.76 -12.56 -12.25
CA CYS A 251 32.68 -11.80 -12.88
C CYS A 251 31.38 -12.62 -12.93
N ASN A 252 31.28 -13.68 -12.14
CA ASN A 252 30.15 -14.61 -12.16
C ASN A 252 29.37 -14.49 -10.85
N ASN A 253 28.78 -13.32 -10.59
CA ASN A 253 28.23 -13.02 -9.28
C ASN A 253 27.00 -12.12 -9.22
N ALA A 254 26.12 -11.98 -10.20
CA ALA A 254 24.88 -11.17 -10.08
C ALA A 254 25.11 -9.64 -10.01
N GLU A 255 26.05 -9.10 -9.22
CA GLU A 255 26.47 -7.70 -9.37
C GLU A 255 27.36 -7.46 -10.61
N CYS A 256 28.08 -8.50 -11.01
CA CYS A 256 28.84 -8.70 -12.24
C CYS A 256 28.35 -10.03 -12.86
#